data_AF-A0A7C4Q215-F1
#
_entry.id   AF-A0A7C4Q215-F1
#
_cell.length_a   1.000
_cell.length_b   1.000
_cell.length_c   1.000
_cell.angle_alpha   90.00
_cell.angle_beta   90.00
_cell.angle_gamma   90.00
#
_symmetry.space_group_name_H-M   'P 1'
#
loop_
_entity.id
_entity.type
_entity.pdbx_description
1 polymer ?
#
loop_
_entity_poly.entity_id
_entity_poly.type
_entity_poly.pdbx_seq_one_letter_code
_entity_poly.pdbx_strand_id
1 'polypeptide(L)' 'MAKCPKCGTENPNPTKTWTLAPKGRKPVTVGLFKCSNCGAYFRAGIK' A
#
# COMPACT_ATOMS: atom_id res chain seq x y z
N MET A 1 2.68 7.88 1.05
CA MET A 1 3.19 7.30 2.31
C MET A 1 2.08 6.51 2.98
N ALA A 2 2.32 5.27 3.37
CA ALA A 2 1.32 4.39 3.96
C ALA A 2 1.69 4.04 5.41
N LYS A 3 0.74 4.17 6.32
CA LYS A 3 0.92 3.83 7.73
C LYS A 3 0.75 2.34 7.94
N CYS A 4 1.71 1.70 8.59
CA CYS A 4 1.63 0.30 8.94
C CYS A 4 0.48 0.07 9.93
N PRO A 5 -0.49 -0.81 9.64
CA PRO A 5 -1.64 -1.05 10.51
C PRO A 5 -1.27 -1.78 11.81
N LYS A 6 -0.05 -2.33 11.92
CA LYS A 6 0.41 -3.09 13.09
C LYS A 6 1.14 -2.24 14.13
N CYS A 7 2.07 -1.40 13.68
CA CYS A 7 2.94 -0.63 14.57
C CYS A 7 2.87 0.88 14.34
N GLY A 8 2.07 1.34 13.37
CA GLY A 8 1.90 2.76 13.09
C GLY A 8 3.08 3.44 12.39
N THR A 9 4.17 2.72 12.09
CA THR A 9 5.30 3.25 11.33
C THR A 9 4.87 3.67 9.93
N GLU A 10 5.37 4.80 9.46
CA GLU A 10 5.11 5.28 8.10
C GLU A 10 6.12 4.72 7.12
N ASN A 11 5.62 4.13 6.03
CA ASN A 11 6.43 3.59 4.96
C ASN A 11 6.19 4.42 3.69
N PRO A 12 7.21 5.15 3.20
CA PRO A 12 7.04 6.03 2.04
C PRO A 12 6.88 5.25 0.74
N ASN A 13 7.64 4.16 0.58
CA ASN A 13 7.78 3.45 -0.68
C ASN A 13 7.11 2.06 -0.68
N PRO A 14 6.25 1.76 -1.66
CA PRO A 14 5.73 0.41 -1.87
C PRO A 14 6.80 -0.50 -2.47
N THR A 15 6.80 -1.76 -2.07
CA THR A 15 7.61 -2.84 -2.66
C THR A 15 7.10 -3.25 -4.03
N LYS A 16 5.77 -3.25 -4.24
CA LYS A 16 5.13 -3.52 -5.53
C LYS A 16 3.88 -2.67 -5.67
N THR A 17 3.55 -2.27 -6.89
CA THR A 17 2.34 -1.52 -7.21
C THR A 17 1.57 -2.19 -8.35
N TRP A 18 0.24 -2.09 -8.32
CA TRP A 18 -0.62 -2.52 -9.41
C TRP A 18 -1.91 -1.70 -9.43
N THR A 19 -2.53 -1.61 -10.60
CA THR A 19 -3.76 -0.86 -10.79
C THR A 19 -4.94 -1.82 -10.92
N LEU A 20 -5.97 -1.60 -10.10
CA LEU A 20 -7.27 -2.25 -10.22
C LEU A 20 -8.20 -1.33 -11.01
N ALA A 21 -8.50 -1.68 -12.26
CA ALA A 21 -9.35 -0.90 -13.16
C ALA A 21 -10.59 -1.71 -13.62
N PRO A 22 -11.60 -1.87 -12.76
CA PRO A 22 -12.85 -2.52 -13.16
C PRO A 22 -13.65 -1.63 -14.14
N LYS A 23 -14.32 -2.24 -15.12
CA LYS A 23 -15.22 -1.52 -16.05
C LYS A 23 -16.33 -0.80 -15.28
N GLY A 24 -16.55 0.48 -15.59
CA GLY A 24 -17.59 1.30 -14.97
C GLY A 24 -17.28 1.85 -13.57
N ARG A 25 -16.05 1.67 -13.05
CA ARG A 25 -15.61 2.24 -11.77
C ARG A 25 -14.28 2.99 -11.92
N LYS A 26 -14.02 3.93 -11.03
CA LYS A 26 -12.74 4.64 -10.99
C LYS A 26 -11.60 3.65 -10.66
N PRO A 27 -10.52 3.63 -11.44
CA PRO A 27 -9.35 2.81 -11.13
C PRO A 27 -8.73 3.19 -9.79
N VAL A 28 -8.18 2.20 -9.08
CA VAL A 28 -7.44 2.41 -7.84
C VAL A 28 -6.07 1.77 -7.96
N THR A 29 -5.03 2.52 -7.66
CA THR A 29 -3.66 2.00 -7.56
C THR A 29 -3.43 1.50 -6.15
N VAL A 30 -2.97 0.25 -6.02
CA VAL A 30 -2.66 -0.39 -4.73
C VAL A 30 -1.17 -0.65 -4.66
N GLY A 31 -0.58 -0.32 -3.53
CA GLY A 31 0.80 -0.66 -3.17
C GLY A 31 0.85 -1.77 -2.14
N LEU A 32 1.73 -2.74 -2.33
CA LEU A 32 2.23 -3.62 -1.27
C LEU A 32 3.43 -2.95 -0.60
N PHE A 33 3.38 -2.80 0.72
CA PHE A 33 4.44 -2.22 1.54
C PHE A 33 5.01 -3.31 2.45
N LYS A 34 6.31 -3.22 2.74
CA LYS A 34 6.97 -3.95 3.82
C LYS A 34 7.31 -2.95 4.92
N CYS A 35 6.80 -3.17 6.13
CA CYS A 35 7.13 -2.32 7.26
C CYS A 35 8.61 -2.49 7.65
N SER A 36 9.34 -1.38 7.71
CA SER A 36 10.73 -1.34 8.16
C SER A 36 10.91 -1.63 9.65
N ASN A 37 9.88 -1.38 10.46
CA ASN A 37 9.95 -1.56 11.91
C ASN A 37 9.58 -3.00 12.33
N CYS A 38 8.40 -3.48 11.93
CA CYS A 38 7.91 -4.80 12.37
C CYS A 38 8.00 -5.89 11.29
N GLY A 39 8.51 -5.58 10.10
CA GLY A 39 8.67 -6.55 8.99
C GLY A 39 7.36 -6.98 8.31
N ALA A 40 6.20 -6.57 8.83
CA ALA A 40 4.90 -6.98 8.30
C ALA A 40 4.65 -6.44 6.89
N TYR A 41 4.05 -7.26 6.04
CA TYR A 41 3.55 -6.83 4.74
C TYR A 41 2.11 -6.34 4.85
N PHE A 42 1.79 -5.24 4.18
CA PHE A 42 0.44 -4.68 4.14
C PHE A 42 0.16 -3.99 2.81
N ARG A 43 -1.11 -3.87 2.46
CA ARG A 43 -1.55 -3.19 1.22
C ARG A 43 -2.20 -1.86 1.57
N ALA A 44 -1.92 -0.83 0.78
CA ALA A 44 -2.56 0.47 0.92
C ALA A 44 -2.81 1.09 -0.46
N GLY A 45 -3.88 1.88 -0.57
CA GLY A 45 -4.12 2.68 -1.76
C GLY A 45 -3.02 3.73 -1.93
N ILE A 46 -2.48 3.82 -3.13
CA ILE A 46 -1.54 4.87 -3.52
C ILE A 46 -2.38 5.89 -4.29
N LYS A 47 -2.40 7.13 -3.80
CA LYS A 47 -2.94 8.28 -4.53
C LYS A 47 -1.80 8.97 -5.26
#